data_AF-A0A2P8VX17-F1
#
_entry.id   AF-A0A2P8VX17-F1
#
_cell.length_a   1.000
_cell.length_b   1.000
_cell.length_c   1.000
_cell.angle_alpha   90.00
_cell.angle_beta   90.00
_cell.angle_gamma   90.00
#
_symmetry.space_group_name_H-M   'P 1'
#
loop_
_entity.id
_entity.type
_entity.pdbx_description
1 polymer ?
#
loop_
_entity_poly.entity_id
_entity_poly.type
_entity_poly.pdbx_seq_one_letter_code
_entity_poly.pdbx_strand_id
1 'polypeptide(L)'
;MGMRSLPLTALLVAGLVACTPTVEPAEDGTANPPSPAPESAETDDAAPGTMPQADTLEVDSFTVDELFAQGGGGCGMTLWQQSEGSPPEGFIFFNGMAQPPDDGFTLMKINGEFVRFQRTAAAGEEFYGQQTAQTFVSQDDDLQLQVDTTLGEPGEIESIAVEGTLQLQQNGDTLTIPVQGDAGC
;
A
#
# COMPACT_ATOMS: atom_id res chain seq x y z
N MET A 1 30.04 -23.70 -46.70
CA MET A 1 29.35 -24.99 -46.93
C MET A 1 28.62 -25.34 -45.63
N GLY A 2 27.30 -25.49 -45.51
CA GLY A 2 26.15 -25.31 -46.39
C GLY A 2 24.96 -24.90 -45.48
N MET A 3 24.13 -23.95 -45.91
CA MET A 3 22.74 -24.18 -46.37
C MET A 3 21.87 -25.03 -45.43
N ARG A 4 20.83 -24.40 -44.83
CA ARG A 4 19.43 -24.56 -45.29
C ARG A 4 18.45 -23.69 -44.48
N SER A 5 17.75 -22.81 -45.21
CA SER A 5 16.43 -22.29 -44.86
C SER A 5 15.38 -23.41 -44.80
N LEU A 6 14.31 -23.22 -44.01
CA LEU A 6 12.93 -23.14 -44.52
C LEU A 6 11.95 -22.60 -43.45
N PRO A 7 10.85 -21.92 -43.85
CA PRO A 7 9.84 -21.25 -43.03
C PRO A 7 8.51 -22.05 -42.93
N LEU A 8 7.56 -21.59 -42.10
CA LEU A 8 6.07 -21.58 -42.25
C LEU A 8 5.41 -21.48 -40.86
N THR A 9 4.68 -20.41 -40.48
CA THR A 9 3.28 -20.02 -40.78
C THR A 9 2.22 -20.72 -39.90
N ALA A 10 1.19 -19.92 -39.53
CA ALA A 10 -0.18 -20.26 -39.10
C ALA A 10 -0.43 -20.20 -37.57
N LEU A 11 -1.57 -19.73 -37.04
CA LEU A 11 -2.70 -18.92 -37.52
C LEU A 11 -3.55 -18.58 -36.26
N LEU A 12 -4.29 -17.46 -36.32
CA LEU A 12 -5.40 -17.02 -35.46
C LEU A 12 -6.22 -18.08 -34.71
N VAL A 13 -6.69 -17.74 -33.50
CA VAL A 13 -8.13 -17.72 -33.16
C VAL A 13 -8.43 -16.58 -32.17
N ALA A 14 -9.32 -15.68 -32.56
CA ALA A 14 -9.98 -14.69 -31.71
C ALA A 14 -11.22 -15.30 -31.04
N GLY A 15 -11.50 -14.93 -29.79
CA GLY A 15 -12.70 -15.34 -29.07
C GLY A 15 -13.18 -14.24 -28.13
N LEU A 16 -13.91 -13.27 -28.67
CA LEU A 16 -14.75 -12.34 -27.91
C LEU A 16 -16.05 -13.06 -27.54
N VAL A 17 -16.38 -13.12 -26.26
CA VAL A 17 -17.74 -13.39 -25.80
C VAL A 17 -18.10 -12.34 -24.76
N ALA A 18 -18.86 -11.34 -25.19
CA ALA A 18 -19.58 -10.42 -24.32
C ALA A 18 -20.99 -10.97 -24.12
N CYS A 19 -21.41 -11.12 -22.86
CA CYS A 19 -22.79 -11.41 -22.49
C CYS A 19 -23.26 -10.33 -21.51
N THR A 20 -24.10 -9.41 -21.99
CA THR A 20 -24.92 -8.52 -21.15
C THR A 20 -26.38 -8.99 -21.25
N PRO A 21 -27.06 -9.29 -20.14
CA PRO A 21 -28.51 -9.36 -20.13
C PRO A 21 -29.13 -8.00 -19.76
N THR A 22 -29.72 -7.40 -20.78
CA THR A 22 -31.06 -6.77 -20.86
C THR A 22 -31.75 -6.33 -19.56
N VAL A 23 -32.06 -5.03 -19.54
CA VAL A 23 -33.07 -4.34 -18.72
C VAL A 23 -34.48 -4.68 -19.23
N GLU A 24 -35.39 -5.05 -18.32
CA GLU A 24 -36.84 -4.96 -18.51
C GLU A 24 -37.43 -3.98 -17.48
N PRO A 25 -38.18 -2.94 -17.91
CA PRO A 25 -39.03 -2.16 -17.02
C PRO A 25 -40.47 -2.69 -17.06
N ALA A 26 -41.13 -2.75 -15.91
CA ALA A 26 -42.58 -2.90 -15.83
C ALA A 26 -43.18 -1.57 -15.34
N GLU A 27 -43.94 -0.92 -16.22
CA GLU A 27 -44.94 0.08 -15.86
C GLU A 27 -46.34 -0.56 -15.83
N ASP A 28 -47.32 0.24 -15.39
CA ASP A 28 -48.77 -0.02 -15.23
C ASP A 28 -49.14 -0.75 -13.92
N GLY A 29 -49.91 -0.19 -12.98
CA GLY A 29 -50.85 0.92 -13.04
C GLY A 29 -52.09 0.54 -12.23
N THR A 30 -52.59 1.50 -11.44
CA THR A 30 -53.97 1.60 -10.91
C THR A 30 -54.26 1.16 -9.46
N ALA A 31 -54.91 2.09 -8.75
CA ALA A 31 -55.89 1.97 -7.66
C ALA A 31 -55.40 2.04 -6.19
N ASN A 32 -55.41 3.26 -5.65
CA ASN A 32 -55.70 3.55 -4.23
C ASN A 32 -57.12 3.05 -3.86
N PRO A 33 -57.34 2.56 -2.62
CA PRO A 33 -58.08 3.37 -1.63
C PRO A 33 -57.67 3.07 -0.14
N PRO A 34 -58.38 3.62 0.86
CA PRO A 34 -58.23 4.94 1.48
C PRO A 34 -57.43 4.91 2.82
N SER A 35 -57.02 6.10 3.29
CA SER A 35 -56.39 6.33 4.59
C SER A 35 -57.14 5.77 5.81
N PRO A 36 -56.39 5.28 6.80
CA PRO A 36 -56.67 5.49 8.21
C PRO A 36 -55.72 6.55 8.80
N ALA A 37 -56.27 7.56 9.49
CA ALA A 37 -55.60 8.16 10.65
C ALA A 37 -55.93 7.26 11.86
N PRO A 38 -55.07 7.07 12.89
CA PRO A 38 -54.39 8.09 13.70
C PRO A 38 -52.87 7.75 13.81
N GLU A 39 -51.96 8.39 14.54
CA GLU A 39 -51.94 8.84 15.92
C GLU A 39 -50.59 9.57 16.11
N SER A 40 -50.54 10.59 16.96
CA SER A 40 -49.30 11.26 17.33
C SER A 40 -48.33 10.28 17.97
N ALA A 41 -47.16 10.07 17.36
CA ALA A 41 -46.03 9.43 18.00
C ALA A 41 -44.89 10.45 18.12
N GLU A 42 -44.59 10.72 19.39
CA GLU A 42 -43.35 11.20 20.01
C GLU A 42 -42.22 11.72 19.12
N THR A 43 -41.79 12.93 19.49
CA THR A 43 -40.45 13.48 19.34
C THR A 43 -39.38 12.43 19.62
N ASP A 44 -38.82 11.83 18.59
CA ASP A 44 -37.50 11.21 18.69
C ASP A 44 -36.49 12.25 18.20
N ASP A 45 -35.77 12.80 19.18
CA ASP A 45 -34.59 13.63 19.04
C ASP A 45 -33.54 12.81 18.27
N ALA A 46 -33.64 12.84 16.94
CA ALA A 46 -32.59 12.33 16.08
C ALA A 46 -31.40 13.29 16.23
N ALA A 47 -30.59 13.02 17.25
CA ALA A 47 -29.24 13.54 17.37
C ALA A 47 -28.58 13.46 15.98
N PRO A 48 -27.93 14.54 15.50
CA PRO A 48 -27.23 14.48 14.23
C PRO A 48 -26.22 13.33 14.33
N GLY A 49 -26.45 12.30 13.50
CA GLY A 49 -25.56 11.15 13.44
C GLY A 49 -24.15 11.66 13.20
N THR A 50 -23.29 11.47 14.19
CA THR A 50 -21.85 11.59 14.03
C THR A 50 -21.47 10.64 12.90
N MET A 51 -21.25 11.18 11.71
CA MET A 51 -20.60 10.43 10.65
C MET A 51 -19.26 9.93 11.21
N PRO A 52 -18.88 8.66 11.01
CA PRO A 52 -17.56 8.20 11.41
C PRO A 52 -16.54 9.15 10.77
N GLN A 53 -15.78 9.84 11.62
CA GLN A 53 -14.66 10.65 11.14
C GLN A 53 -13.72 9.69 10.44
N ALA A 54 -13.37 9.99 9.19
CA ALA A 54 -12.25 9.31 8.55
C ALA A 54 -11.04 9.51 9.47
N ASP A 55 -10.54 8.41 10.05
CA ASP A 55 -9.37 8.47 10.92
C ASP A 55 -8.25 9.12 10.13
N THR A 56 -7.66 10.17 10.71
CA THR A 56 -6.52 10.84 10.07
C THR A 56 -5.37 9.84 10.07
N LEU A 57 -4.77 9.64 8.90
CA LEU A 57 -3.67 8.70 8.72
C LEU A 57 -2.45 9.15 9.53
N GLU A 58 -2.17 8.44 10.61
CA GLU A 58 -1.04 8.66 11.52
C GLU A 58 0.02 7.58 11.30
N VAL A 59 1.28 7.99 11.17
CA VAL A 59 2.42 7.07 11.05
C VAL A 59 3.18 7.08 12.36
N ASP A 60 3.25 5.90 12.99
CA ASP A 60 3.90 5.69 14.26
C ASP A 60 5.32 5.17 14.08
N SER A 61 6.18 5.48 15.04
CA SER A 61 7.45 4.80 15.16
C SER A 61 7.31 3.42 15.81
N PHE A 62 8.24 2.54 15.48
CA PHE A 62 8.42 1.23 16.08
C PHE A 62 9.88 0.97 16.41
N THR A 63 10.08 0.14 17.43
CA THR A 63 11.39 -0.30 17.91
C THR A 63 11.89 -1.51 17.14
N VAL A 64 13.19 -1.81 17.28
CA VAL A 64 13.81 -3.05 16.78
C VAL A 64 13.09 -4.29 17.34
N ASP A 65 12.73 -4.29 18.63
CA ASP A 65 12.06 -5.42 19.27
C ASP A 65 10.67 -5.66 18.70
N GLU A 66 9.90 -4.59 18.42
CA GLU A 66 8.62 -4.70 17.74
C GLU A 66 8.78 -5.21 16.30
N LEU A 67 9.80 -4.76 15.58
CA LEU A 67 10.11 -5.25 14.24
C LEU A 67 10.37 -6.77 14.25
N PHE A 68 11.20 -7.26 15.17
CA PHE A 68 11.46 -8.69 15.33
C PHE A 68 10.19 -9.46 15.71
N ALA A 69 9.33 -8.90 16.55
CA ALA A 69 8.05 -9.52 16.93
C ALA A 69 7.10 -9.70 15.73
N GLN A 70 7.23 -8.88 14.69
CA GLN A 70 6.49 -9.02 13.43
C GLN A 70 7.15 -10.01 12.44
N GLY A 71 8.18 -10.74 12.87
CA GLY A 71 9.00 -11.61 12.03
C GLY A 71 9.97 -10.83 11.15
N GLY A 72 10.22 -9.56 11.45
CA GLY A 72 11.10 -8.68 10.68
C GLY A 72 12.52 -8.68 11.21
N GLY A 73 13.32 -7.76 10.66
CA GLY A 73 14.74 -7.64 10.96
C GLY A 73 15.61 -8.42 9.97
N GLY A 74 16.91 -8.45 10.23
CA GLY A 74 17.90 -8.95 9.28
C GLY A 74 18.18 -7.92 8.19
N CYS A 75 18.44 -8.39 6.97
CA CYS A 75 18.85 -7.51 5.88
C CYS A 75 17.68 -6.74 5.29
N GLY A 76 17.86 -5.44 5.09
CA GLY A 76 16.81 -4.60 4.53
C GLY A 76 17.16 -3.12 4.56
N MET A 77 16.13 -2.29 4.42
CA MET A 77 16.21 -0.85 4.57
C MET A 77 15.30 -0.41 5.71
N THR A 78 15.84 0.28 6.71
CA THR A 78 15.07 0.95 7.75
C THR A 78 15.08 2.45 7.50
N LEU A 79 13.92 3.08 7.64
CA LEU A 79 13.78 4.52 7.49
C LEU A 79 13.13 5.10 8.75
N TRP A 80 13.58 6.28 9.14
CA TRP A 80 12.98 7.11 10.19
C TRP A 80 12.74 8.52 9.66
N GLN A 81 11.84 9.24 10.31
CA GLN A 81 11.53 10.60 9.92
C GLN A 81 12.77 11.48 10.06
N GLN A 82 13.02 12.29 9.03
CA GLN A 82 14.10 13.26 9.05
C GLN A 82 13.78 14.34 10.11
N SER A 83 14.38 14.18 11.28
CA SER A 83 14.47 15.16 12.35
C SER A 83 15.95 15.45 12.59
N GLU A 84 16.31 16.53 13.28
CA GLU A 84 17.73 16.85 13.52
C GLU A 84 18.40 15.83 14.47
N GLY A 85 18.77 14.64 13.97
CA GLY A 85 19.52 13.59 14.67
C GLY A 85 19.18 12.13 14.27
N SER A 86 20.11 11.20 14.54
CA SER A 86 19.92 9.72 14.49
C SER A 86 18.70 9.29 15.31
N PRO A 87 17.98 8.20 14.95
CA PRO A 87 16.56 8.05 15.26
C PRO A 87 16.30 8.10 16.77
N PRO A 88 15.85 9.25 17.31
CA PRO A 88 15.58 9.37 18.73
C PRO A 88 14.28 8.66 19.11
N GLU A 89 13.42 8.38 18.11
CA GLU A 89 12.04 7.94 18.30
C GLU A 89 11.76 6.55 17.69
N GLY A 90 12.71 5.92 16.99
CA GLY A 90 12.55 4.61 16.33
C GLY A 90 12.43 4.71 14.81
N PHE A 91 11.96 3.63 14.18
CA PHE A 91 11.78 3.54 12.72
C PHE A 91 10.31 3.70 12.37
N ILE A 92 10.02 4.22 11.18
CA ILE A 92 8.64 4.32 10.68
C ILE A 92 8.37 3.36 9.51
N PHE A 93 9.43 2.78 8.94
CA PHE A 93 9.37 1.90 7.80
C PHE A 93 10.50 0.88 7.81
N PHE A 94 10.17 -0.34 7.39
CA PHE A 94 11.14 -1.40 7.11
C PHE A 94 10.82 -2.06 5.77
N ASN A 95 11.83 -2.26 4.94
CA ASN A 95 11.76 -3.08 3.73
C ASN A 95 12.75 -4.23 3.83
N GLY A 96 12.26 -5.41 4.18
CA GLY A 96 13.07 -6.61 4.29
C GLY A 96 13.41 -7.18 2.93
N MET A 97 14.65 -7.63 2.77
CA MET A 97 15.05 -8.42 1.60
C MET A 97 14.39 -9.80 1.63
N ALA A 98 14.05 -10.32 0.45
CA ALA A 98 13.65 -11.71 0.32
C ALA A 98 14.86 -12.61 0.56
N GLN A 99 14.75 -13.50 1.56
CA GLN A 99 15.76 -14.51 1.85
C GLN A 99 15.07 -15.87 1.92
N PRO A 100 15.41 -16.84 1.05
CA PRO A 100 14.77 -18.15 1.06
C PRO A 100 14.81 -18.80 2.46
N PRO A 101 13.68 -19.32 2.97
CA PRO A 101 12.40 -19.55 2.28
C PRO A 101 11.40 -18.38 2.31
N ASP A 102 11.76 -17.26 2.94
CA ASP A 102 10.87 -16.15 3.22
C ASP A 102 10.86 -15.12 2.09
N ASP A 103 9.66 -14.75 1.66
CA ASP A 103 9.48 -13.60 0.80
C ASP A 103 9.73 -12.33 1.64
N GLY A 104 10.58 -11.45 1.11
CA GLY A 104 10.89 -10.18 1.74
C GLY A 104 9.61 -9.40 1.91
N PHE A 105 9.43 -8.77 3.07
CA PHE A 105 8.21 -8.03 3.35
C PHE A 105 8.52 -6.61 3.79
N THR A 106 7.56 -5.75 3.49
CA THR A 106 7.61 -4.34 3.80
C THR A 106 6.59 -4.04 4.90
N LEU A 107 6.97 -3.21 5.86
CA LEU A 107 6.21 -2.97 7.08
C LEU A 107 6.23 -1.47 7.45
N MET A 108 5.08 -0.95 7.87
CA MET A 108 4.94 0.33 8.57
C MET A 108 3.98 0.18 9.74
N LYS A 109 4.08 1.08 10.74
CA LYS A 109 3.09 1.18 11.82
C LYS A 109 2.19 2.39 11.54
N ILE A 110 0.91 2.15 11.32
CA ILE A 110 -0.07 3.14 10.92
C ILE A 110 -1.24 3.05 11.90
N ASN A 111 -1.64 4.17 12.51
CA ASN A 111 -2.70 4.24 13.52
C ASN A 111 -2.53 3.19 14.65
N GLY A 112 -1.29 2.95 15.07
CA GLY A 112 -0.91 2.00 16.10
C GLY A 112 -0.79 0.53 15.65
N GLU A 113 -1.13 0.22 14.40
CA GLU A 113 -1.14 -1.15 13.87
C GLU A 113 -0.06 -1.38 12.83
N PHE A 114 0.50 -2.60 12.80
CA PHE A 114 1.46 -2.98 11.77
C PHE A 114 0.77 -3.35 10.46
N VAL A 115 1.04 -2.57 9.43
CA VAL A 115 0.56 -2.81 8.07
C VAL A 115 1.68 -3.43 7.24
N ARG A 116 1.37 -4.57 6.62
CA ARG A 116 2.24 -5.24 5.65
C ARG A 116 1.93 -4.75 4.25
N PHE A 117 3.00 -4.51 3.49
CA PHE A 117 2.93 -4.03 2.12
C PHE A 117 3.56 -5.05 1.16
N GLN A 118 2.95 -5.19 -0.01
CA GLN A 118 3.50 -5.94 -1.14
C GLN A 118 4.02 -4.97 -2.19
N ARG A 119 5.26 -5.19 -2.65
CA ARG A 119 5.86 -4.38 -3.72
C ARG A 119 5.18 -4.67 -5.06
N THR A 120 4.69 -3.63 -5.73
CA THR A 120 4.01 -3.71 -7.03
C THR A 120 4.85 -3.12 -8.16
N ALA A 121 5.77 -2.21 -7.85
CA ALA A 121 6.72 -1.67 -8.81
C ALA A 121 8.06 -1.33 -8.15
N ALA A 122 9.12 -1.36 -8.93
CA ALA A 122 10.45 -0.93 -8.53
C ALA A 122 11.18 -0.36 -9.76
N ALA A 123 11.93 0.72 -9.57
CA ALA A 123 12.80 1.31 -10.59
C ALA A 123 13.99 2.05 -9.96
N GLY A 124 14.98 2.40 -10.77
CA GLY A 124 16.13 3.21 -10.36
C GLY A 124 17.39 2.38 -10.09
N GLU A 125 18.30 2.95 -9.29
CA GLU A 125 19.57 2.30 -8.96
C GLU A 125 19.35 1.14 -7.99
N GLU A 126 20.03 0.02 -8.23
CA GLU A 126 19.96 -1.17 -7.36
C GLU A 126 20.95 -1.06 -6.21
N PHE A 127 20.50 -1.38 -4.99
CA PHE A 127 21.33 -1.45 -3.79
C PHE A 127 20.77 -2.50 -2.85
N TYR A 128 21.61 -3.37 -2.29
CA TYR A 128 21.20 -4.40 -1.31
C TYR A 128 19.86 -5.09 -1.66
N GLY A 129 19.73 -5.62 -2.89
CA GLY A 129 18.51 -6.32 -3.36
C GLY A 129 17.25 -5.45 -3.49
N GLN A 130 17.38 -4.13 -3.43
CA GLN A 130 16.33 -3.12 -3.49
C GLN A 130 16.63 -2.09 -4.59
N GLN A 131 15.69 -1.17 -4.83
CA GLN A 131 15.82 -0.11 -5.83
C GLN A 131 15.42 1.25 -5.26
N THR A 132 15.97 2.33 -5.80
CA THR A 132 15.80 3.69 -5.25
C THR A 132 14.39 4.25 -5.37
N ALA A 133 13.55 3.70 -6.24
CA ALA A 133 12.13 4.02 -6.30
C ALA A 133 11.32 2.72 -6.21
N GLN A 134 10.41 2.62 -5.24
CA GLN A 134 9.59 1.43 -5.02
C GLN A 134 8.15 1.84 -4.71
N THR A 135 7.20 1.09 -5.25
CA THR A 135 5.77 1.25 -4.97
C THR A 135 5.24 -0.03 -4.36
N PHE A 136 4.40 0.13 -3.35
CA PHE A 136 3.80 -0.95 -2.60
C PHE A 136 2.31 -0.69 -2.39
N VAL A 137 1.56 -1.77 -2.14
CA VAL A 137 0.14 -1.75 -1.75
C VAL A 137 -0.03 -2.55 -0.46
N SER A 138 -0.94 -2.13 0.41
CA SER A 138 -1.32 -2.91 1.59
C SER A 138 -2.05 -4.20 1.18
N GLN A 139 -2.17 -5.16 2.11
CA GLN A 139 -2.80 -6.46 1.84
C GLN A 139 -4.30 -6.36 1.50
N ASP A 140 -4.96 -5.29 1.92
CA ASP A 140 -6.35 -4.97 1.66
C ASP A 140 -6.55 -4.02 0.45
N ASP A 141 -5.46 -3.62 -0.21
CA ASP A 141 -5.44 -2.67 -1.32
C ASP A 141 -5.96 -1.24 -0.99
N ASP A 142 -6.13 -0.92 0.30
CA ASP A 142 -6.65 0.39 0.75
C ASP A 142 -5.57 1.47 0.87
N LEU A 143 -4.30 1.07 0.93
CA LEU A 143 -3.15 1.96 1.05
C LEU A 143 -2.16 1.75 -0.09
N GLN A 144 -1.71 2.85 -0.68
CA GLN A 144 -0.58 2.86 -1.60
C GLN A 144 0.60 3.58 -0.95
N LEU A 145 1.76 2.93 -0.96
CA LEU A 145 3.00 3.48 -0.44
C LEU A 145 4.00 3.64 -1.56
N GLN A 146 4.54 4.84 -1.72
CA GLN A 146 5.67 5.11 -2.60
C GLN A 146 6.89 5.52 -1.75
N VAL A 147 8.02 4.92 -2.07
CA VAL A 147 9.30 5.11 -1.40
C VAL A 147 10.32 5.54 -2.45
N ASP A 148 10.79 6.77 -2.34
CA ASP A 148 11.83 7.31 -3.20
C ASP A 148 13.05 7.65 -2.35
N THR A 149 14.20 7.08 -2.66
CA THR A 149 15.45 7.26 -1.93
C THR A 149 16.60 7.70 -2.83
N THR A 150 17.59 8.33 -2.21
CA THR A 150 18.90 8.63 -2.77
C THR A 150 19.94 7.97 -1.86
N LEU A 151 20.96 7.38 -2.48
CA LEU A 151 22.04 6.71 -1.78
C LEU A 151 23.08 7.72 -1.30
N GLY A 152 23.41 7.66 -0.02
CA GLY A 152 24.45 8.45 0.62
C GLY A 152 25.80 7.76 0.60
N GLU A 153 26.66 8.13 1.55
CA GLU A 153 27.97 7.49 1.71
C GLU A 153 27.82 6.05 2.23
N PRO A 154 28.72 5.13 1.85
CA PRO A 154 28.83 3.82 2.49
C PRO A 154 29.07 3.97 4.00
N GLY A 155 28.36 3.17 4.79
CA GLY A 155 28.52 3.08 6.25
C GLY A 155 29.64 2.14 6.68
N GLU A 156 29.82 2.01 8.01
CA GLU A 156 30.94 1.26 8.61
C GLU A 156 30.79 -0.26 8.55
N ILE A 157 29.57 -0.80 8.43
CA ILE A 157 29.26 -2.23 8.53
C ILE A 157 28.28 -2.61 7.42
N GLU A 158 28.81 -2.85 6.22
CA GLU A 158 28.04 -3.31 5.05
C GLU A 158 26.68 -2.62 4.90
N SER A 159 26.65 -1.32 5.18
CA SER A 159 25.46 -0.49 5.06
C SER A 159 25.71 0.68 4.11
N ILE A 160 24.63 1.25 3.61
CA ILE A 160 24.66 2.53 2.89
C ILE A 160 23.62 3.45 3.51
N ALA A 161 24.01 4.69 3.75
CA ALA A 161 23.07 5.71 4.19
C ALA A 161 22.03 5.95 3.08
N VAL A 162 20.79 6.21 3.47
CA VAL A 162 19.70 6.55 2.56
C VAL A 162 18.99 7.80 3.05
N GLU A 163 18.62 8.67 2.12
CA GLU A 163 17.74 9.81 2.34
C GLU A 163 16.61 9.77 1.32
N GLY A 164 15.44 10.31 1.63
CA GLY A 164 14.33 10.19 0.70
C GLY A 164 13.00 10.70 1.21
N THR A 165 11.94 10.15 0.63
CA THR A 165 10.56 10.48 0.95
C THR A 165 9.69 9.24 0.93
N LEU A 166 8.84 9.11 1.96
CA LEU A 166 7.70 8.21 1.98
C LEU A 166 6.44 8.99 1.60
N GLN A 167 5.67 8.47 0.65
CA GLN A 167 4.37 9.00 0.26
C GLN A 167 3.31 7.91 0.48
N LEU A 168 2.48 8.09 1.51
CA LEU A 168 1.41 7.16 1.85
C LEU A 168 0.07 7.76 1.41
N GLN A 169 -0.65 7.05 0.56
CA GLN A 169 -1.92 7.49 -0.02
C GLN A 169 -3.07 6.63 0.49
N GLN A 170 -4.16 7.29 0.88
CA GLN A 170 -5.40 6.65 1.30
C GLN A 170 -6.58 7.52 0.87
N ASN A 171 -7.59 6.95 0.21
CA ASN A 171 -8.82 7.67 -0.18
C ASN A 171 -8.61 8.99 -0.94
N GLY A 172 -7.49 9.13 -1.66
CA GLY A 172 -7.12 10.35 -2.40
C GLY A 172 -6.34 11.38 -1.59
N ASP A 173 -6.20 11.19 -0.28
CA ASP A 173 -5.29 11.97 0.56
C ASP A 173 -3.87 11.41 0.47
N THR A 174 -2.86 12.27 0.62
CA THR A 174 -1.45 11.89 0.57
C THR A 174 -0.69 12.48 1.76
N LEU A 175 -0.12 11.61 2.59
CA LEU A 175 0.85 11.97 3.60
C LEU A 175 2.26 11.82 3.03
N THR A 176 3.05 12.90 3.08
CA THR A 176 4.44 12.93 2.63
C THR A 176 5.37 13.11 3.83
N ILE A 177 6.30 12.18 4.02
CA ILE A 177 7.24 12.17 5.15
C ILE A 177 8.67 12.20 4.60
N PRO A 178 9.45 13.26 4.84
CA PRO A 178 10.88 13.23 4.56
C PRO A 178 11.56 12.24 5.51
N VAL A 179 12.43 11.41 4.96
CA VAL A 179 13.06 10.32 5.71
C VAL A 179 14.55 10.26 5.47
N GLN A 180 15.22 9.68 6.44
CA GLN A 180 16.60 9.21 6.34
C GLN A 180 16.67 7.80 6.92
N GLY A 181 17.75 7.09 6.65
CA GLY A 181 17.82 5.67 6.96
C GLY A 181 19.16 5.05 6.69
N ASP A 182 19.18 3.73 6.86
CA ASP A 182 20.26 2.86 6.43
C ASP A 182 19.69 1.65 5.69
N ALA A 183 20.41 1.16 4.68
CA ALA A 183 20.16 -0.12 4.05
C ALA A 183 21.37 -1.03 4.21
N GLY A 184 21.18 -2.27 4.65
CA GLY A 184 22.29 -3.18 4.91
C GLY A 184 21.89 -4.52 5.51
N CYS A 185 22.92 -5.27 5.90
CA CYS A 185 22.94 -6.48 6.71
C CYS A 185 23.96 -6.27 7.84
#